data_AF-A0A1J5KLM6-F1
#
_entry.id   AF-A0A1J5KLM6-F1
#
_cell.length_a   1.000
_cell.length_b   1.000
_cell.length_c   1.000
_cell.angle_alpha   90.00
_cell.angle_beta   90.00
_cell.angle_gamma   90.00
#
_symmetry.space_group_name_H-M   'P 1'
#
loop_
_entity.id
_entity.type
_entity.pdbx_description
1 polymer ?
#
loop_
_entity_poly.entity_id
_entity_poly.type
_entity_poly.pdbx_seq_one_letter_code
_entity_poly.pdbx_strand_id
1 'polypeptide(L)'
;MDLDFLNDIKEHSQHFDKKIDIANSVSCPKCNSFLIEEGTCTSCGLNLNYNPLGEPVGERSFYTIREGYWDSMNAFEREHLRFFKDESKFKHYINKIKLRYNDLLDYFYSEKSIQDQYRSLYLHELRDIVIELISCEVDEDEIWSPLNEKQNDINSGALSLYDQIKSAVTEHKREKRKLRKKNLLNYRLGGKISVATLFSSLMFMGILLSISLAYISYTRAIN
;
A
#
# COMPACT_ATOMS: atom_id res chain seq x y z
N MET A 1 21.29 -12.18 -9.11
CA MET A 1 20.01 -12.65 -9.68
C MET A 1 20.17 -14.15 -9.78
N ASP A 2 19.37 -14.92 -9.05
CA ASP A 2 19.58 -16.38 -8.89
C ASP A 2 19.38 -17.12 -10.21
N LEU A 3 20.35 -17.96 -10.55
CA LEU A 3 20.32 -18.78 -11.77
C LEU A 3 19.22 -19.85 -11.71
N ASP A 4 18.85 -20.28 -10.50
CA ASP A 4 17.78 -21.25 -10.27
C ASP A 4 16.41 -20.67 -10.64
N PHE A 5 16.20 -19.37 -10.38
CA PHE A 5 14.98 -18.64 -10.78
C PHE A 5 14.81 -18.54 -12.30
N LEU A 6 15.90 -18.37 -13.05
CA LEU A 6 15.85 -18.29 -14.52
C LEU A 6 15.62 -19.66 -15.17
N ASN A 7 16.07 -20.74 -14.54
CA ASN A 7 15.83 -22.10 -15.02
C ASN A 7 14.39 -22.55 -14.75
N ASP A 8 13.81 -22.19 -13.59
CA ASP A 8 12.40 -22.45 -13.29
C ASP A 8 11.45 -21.76 -14.28
N ILE A 9 11.74 -20.51 -14.65
CA ILE A 9 10.95 -19.76 -15.65
C ILE A 9 11.04 -20.43 -17.04
N LYS A 10 12.20 -20.98 -17.40
CA LYS A 10 12.36 -21.70 -18.67
C LYS A 10 11.60 -23.03 -18.68
N GLU A 11 11.64 -23.79 -17.59
CA GLU A 11 10.93 -25.08 -17.50
C GLU A 11 9.40 -24.92 -17.54
N HIS A 12 8.87 -23.85 -16.94
CA HIS A 12 7.42 -23.63 -16.88
C HIS A 12 6.87 -22.76 -18.03
N SER A 13 7.72 -22.34 -18.97
CA SER A 13 7.33 -21.54 -20.14
C SER A 13 6.30 -22.23 -21.06
N GLN A 14 6.18 -23.56 -21.00
CA GLN A 14 5.26 -24.33 -21.83
C GLN A 14 3.80 -24.29 -21.34
N HIS A 15 3.55 -23.72 -20.15
CA HIS A 15 2.19 -23.57 -19.61
C HIS A 15 1.50 -22.27 -20.01
N PHE A 16 2.18 -21.36 -20.71
CA PHE A 16 1.63 -20.06 -21.11
C PHE A 16 0.84 -20.11 -22.43
N ASP A 17 0.88 -21.21 -23.19
CA ASP A 17 0.29 -21.30 -24.55
C ASP A 17 -0.99 -22.13 -24.66
N LYS A 18 -1.67 -22.44 -23.54
CA LYS A 18 -3.00 -23.05 -23.63
C LYS A 18 -4.06 -21.99 -23.98
N LYS A 19 -4.18 -21.69 -25.28
CA LYS A 19 -5.41 -21.16 -25.87
C LYS A 19 -6.58 -22.07 -25.47
N ILE A 20 -7.47 -21.54 -24.64
CA ILE A 20 -8.69 -22.19 -24.23
C ILE A 20 -9.68 -22.06 -25.40
N ASP A 21 -9.85 -23.13 -26.17
CA ASP A 21 -10.95 -23.27 -27.13
C ASP A 21 -12.26 -23.50 -26.37
N ILE A 22 -13.07 -22.47 -26.19
CA ILE A 22 -14.46 -22.61 -25.74
C ILE A 22 -15.37 -22.20 -26.90
N ALA A 23 -15.83 -23.21 -27.63
CA ALA A 23 -16.98 -23.13 -28.52
C ALA A 23 -18.27 -23.08 -27.70
N ASN A 24 -18.57 -21.93 -27.11
CA ASN A 24 -19.92 -21.55 -26.70
C ASN A 24 -20.18 -20.20 -27.37
N SER A 25 -21.16 -20.12 -28.26
CA SER A 25 -21.54 -18.88 -28.94
C SER A 25 -22.17 -17.91 -27.95
N VAL A 26 -21.32 -17.25 -27.16
CA VAL A 26 -21.71 -16.18 -26.25
C VAL A 26 -22.25 -15.04 -27.11
N SER A 27 -23.44 -14.54 -26.84
CA SER A 27 -23.95 -13.33 -27.49
C SER A 27 -23.52 -12.10 -26.68
N CYS A 28 -23.26 -10.98 -27.35
CA CYS A 28 -22.92 -9.75 -26.66
C CYS A 28 -24.12 -9.26 -25.82
N PRO A 29 -24.00 -9.08 -24.50
CA PRO A 29 -25.12 -8.71 -23.63
C PRO A 29 -25.65 -7.30 -23.89
N LYS A 30 -24.90 -6.45 -24.61
CA LYS A 30 -25.27 -5.07 -24.91
C LYS A 30 -26.04 -4.91 -26.22
N CYS A 31 -25.77 -5.75 -27.22
CA CYS A 31 -26.34 -5.61 -28.56
C CYS A 31 -26.87 -6.92 -29.16
N ASN A 32 -26.81 -8.03 -28.41
CA ASN A 32 -27.14 -9.39 -28.84
C ASN A 32 -26.46 -9.84 -30.15
N SER A 33 -25.37 -9.19 -30.53
CA SER A 33 -24.57 -9.59 -31.70
C SER A 33 -23.75 -10.84 -31.37
N PHE A 34 -23.67 -11.74 -32.33
CA PHE A 34 -22.83 -12.95 -32.29
C PHE A 34 -21.44 -12.71 -32.89
N LEU A 35 -21.20 -11.52 -33.44
CA LEU A 35 -19.91 -11.16 -34.03
C LEU A 35 -18.96 -10.74 -32.91
N ILE A 36 -18.25 -11.72 -32.37
CA ILE A 36 -17.24 -11.54 -31.33
C ILE A 36 -15.91 -12.05 -31.89
N GLU A 37 -14.96 -11.15 -32.04
CA GLU A 37 -13.59 -11.46 -32.44
C GLU A 37 -12.67 -11.19 -31.24
N GLU A 38 -11.86 -12.18 -30.85
CA GLU A 38 -10.92 -12.08 -29.72
C GLU A 38 -11.56 -11.60 -28.40
N GLY A 39 -12.83 -11.95 -28.20
CA GLY A 39 -13.61 -11.53 -27.03
C GLY A 39 -14.08 -10.07 -27.08
N THR A 40 -13.91 -9.35 -28.18
CA THR A 40 -14.51 -8.03 -28.40
C THR A 40 -15.67 -8.13 -29.38
N CYS A 41 -16.82 -7.57 -29.01
CA CYS A 41 -17.96 -7.50 -29.91
C CYS A 41 -17.67 -6.47 -31.01
N THR A 42 -17.64 -6.89 -32.27
CA THR A 42 -17.34 -6.01 -33.41
C THR A 42 -18.46 -5.01 -33.68
N SER A 43 -19.70 -5.32 -33.27
CA SER A 43 -20.86 -4.45 -33.50
C SER A 43 -20.96 -3.29 -32.52
N CYS A 44 -20.50 -3.44 -31.27
CA CYS A 44 -20.61 -2.38 -30.25
C CYS A 44 -19.29 -2.06 -29.54
N GLY A 45 -18.19 -2.71 -29.93
CA GLY A 45 -16.86 -2.54 -29.33
C GLY A 45 -16.73 -3.01 -27.88
N LEU A 46 -17.70 -3.78 -27.36
CA LEU A 46 -17.65 -4.24 -25.98
C LEU A 46 -16.63 -5.38 -25.84
N ASN A 47 -15.60 -5.18 -25.02
CA ASN A 47 -14.67 -6.24 -24.67
C ASN A 47 -15.28 -7.12 -23.56
N LEU A 48 -15.65 -8.34 -23.93
CA LEU A 48 -16.20 -9.40 -23.08
C LEU A 48 -15.10 -10.09 -22.26
N ASN A 49 -13.84 -9.99 -22.71
CA ASN A 49 -12.65 -10.44 -21.96
C ASN A 49 -12.16 -9.39 -20.96
N TYR A 50 -12.96 -8.35 -20.67
CA TYR A 50 -12.58 -7.33 -19.69
C TYR A 50 -12.49 -7.95 -18.30
N ASN A 51 -11.26 -8.19 -17.84
CA ASN A 51 -10.98 -8.60 -16.48
C ASN A 51 -10.67 -7.35 -15.62
N PRO A 52 -11.58 -6.87 -14.75
CA PRO A 52 -11.33 -5.72 -13.90
C PRO A 52 -10.13 -5.95 -12.97
N LEU A 53 -9.88 -7.19 -12.56
CA LEU A 53 -8.77 -7.56 -11.68
C LEU A 53 -7.40 -7.46 -12.38
N GLY A 54 -7.35 -7.71 -13.69
CA GLY A 54 -6.10 -7.73 -14.46
C GLY A 54 -5.13 -8.82 -13.98
N GLU A 55 -3.85 -8.62 -14.28
CA GLU A 55 -2.73 -9.47 -13.82
C GLU A 55 -2.11 -8.91 -12.52
N PRO A 56 -1.56 -9.76 -11.65
CA PRO A 56 -0.87 -9.29 -10.44
C PRO A 56 0.37 -8.49 -10.85
N VAL A 57 0.57 -7.33 -10.21
CA VAL A 57 1.68 -6.40 -10.54
C VAL A 57 1.65 -5.90 -12.00
N GLY A 58 0.52 -6.10 -12.70
CA GLY A 58 0.35 -5.63 -14.09
C GLY A 58 0.01 -4.15 -14.19
N GLU A 59 -0.37 -3.71 -15.38
CA GLU A 59 -0.70 -2.31 -15.68
C GLU A 59 -1.84 -1.73 -14.82
N ARG A 60 -2.77 -2.59 -14.38
CA ARG A 60 -3.93 -2.20 -13.55
C ARG A 60 -3.66 -2.31 -12.05
N SER A 61 -2.45 -2.76 -11.67
CA SER A 61 -2.09 -2.89 -10.26
C SER A 61 -1.91 -1.53 -9.60
N PHE A 62 -2.06 -1.51 -8.28
CA PHE A 62 -1.77 -0.38 -7.43
C PHE A 62 -0.39 0.22 -7.68
N TYR A 63 0.62 -0.63 -7.92
CA TYR A 63 2.00 -0.19 -8.13
C TYR A 63 2.12 0.69 -9.36
N THR A 64 1.53 0.29 -10.49
CA THR A 64 1.50 1.07 -11.73
C THR A 64 0.69 2.36 -11.55
N ILE A 65 -0.44 2.31 -10.85
CA ILE A 65 -1.25 3.51 -10.55
C ILE A 65 -0.43 4.51 -9.71
N ARG A 66 0.32 4.02 -8.72
CA ARG A 66 1.18 4.83 -7.86
C ARG A 66 2.36 5.41 -8.63
N GLU A 67 3.06 4.60 -9.42
CA GLU A 67 4.18 5.05 -10.25
C GLU A 67 3.73 6.13 -11.23
N GLY A 68 2.63 5.93 -11.95
CA GLY A 68 2.09 6.94 -12.85
C GLY A 68 1.72 8.26 -12.15
N TYR A 69 1.24 8.20 -10.91
CA TYR A 69 1.02 9.41 -10.11
C TYR A 69 2.35 10.07 -9.72
N TRP A 70 3.33 9.28 -9.27
CA TRP A 70 4.64 9.79 -8.87
C TRP A 70 5.41 10.41 -10.03
N ASP A 71 5.36 9.81 -11.22
CA ASP A 71 5.98 10.33 -12.43
C ASP A 71 5.34 11.63 -12.91
N SER A 72 4.07 11.85 -12.58
CA SER A 72 3.40 13.12 -12.82
C SER A 72 3.80 14.25 -11.85
N MET A 73 4.54 13.92 -10.79
CA MET A 73 4.99 14.84 -9.74
C MET A 73 6.48 15.17 -9.84
N ASN A 74 6.80 16.44 -9.60
CA ASN A 74 8.17 16.93 -9.47
C ASN A 74 8.79 16.50 -8.13
N ALA A 75 10.12 16.53 -8.02
CA ALA A 75 10.84 16.12 -6.80
C ALA A 75 10.37 16.86 -5.52
N PHE A 76 10.06 18.15 -5.66
CA PHE A 76 9.54 18.97 -4.55
C PHE A 76 8.14 18.52 -4.09
N GLU A 77 7.26 18.20 -5.04
CA GLU A 77 5.90 17.74 -4.77
C GLU A 77 5.92 16.37 -4.09
N ARG A 78 6.84 15.48 -4.51
CA ARG A 78 7.04 14.16 -3.89
C ARG A 78 7.45 14.26 -2.41
N GLU A 79 8.34 15.20 -2.07
CA GLU A 79 8.77 15.40 -0.68
C GLU A 79 7.68 16.04 0.20
N HIS A 80 6.84 16.88 -0.40
CA HIS A 80 5.85 17.68 0.32
C HIS A 80 4.40 17.38 -0.06
N LEU A 81 4.09 16.10 -0.28
CA LEU A 81 2.75 15.57 -0.63
C LEU A 81 1.60 16.17 0.17
N ARG A 82 1.83 16.58 1.42
CA ARG A 82 0.81 17.20 2.29
C ARG A 82 0.24 18.51 1.76
N PHE A 83 1.03 19.30 1.02
CA PHE A 83 0.56 20.59 0.49
C PHE A 83 -0.27 20.44 -0.79
N PHE A 84 -0.18 19.29 -1.47
CA PHE A 84 -0.80 19.06 -2.77
C PHE A 84 -2.06 18.18 -2.68
N LYS A 85 -2.59 17.97 -1.48
CA LYS A 85 -3.77 17.11 -1.23
C LYS A 85 -5.06 17.64 -1.86
N ASP A 86 -5.21 18.94 -1.99
CA ASP A 86 -6.44 19.54 -2.51
C ASP A 86 -6.48 19.57 -4.05
N GLU A 87 -5.39 19.20 -4.71
CA GLU A 87 -5.30 19.21 -6.16
C GLU A 87 -6.20 18.15 -6.80
N SER A 88 -6.73 18.48 -7.99
CA SER A 88 -7.53 17.55 -8.80
C SER A 88 -6.78 16.28 -9.15
N LYS A 89 -5.45 16.36 -9.34
CA LYS A 89 -4.58 15.21 -9.61
C LYS A 89 -4.55 14.23 -8.44
N PHE A 90 -4.42 14.75 -7.21
CA PHE A 90 -4.43 13.91 -6.01
C PHE A 90 -5.81 13.25 -5.82
N LYS A 91 -6.90 14.00 -6.00
CA LYS A 91 -8.25 13.44 -5.95
C LYS A 91 -8.46 12.33 -6.97
N HIS A 92 -7.98 12.52 -8.21
CA HIS A 92 -8.03 11.51 -9.26
C HIS A 92 -7.23 10.26 -8.90
N TYR A 93 -6.03 10.43 -8.33
CA TYR A 93 -5.21 9.34 -7.83
C TYR A 93 -5.92 8.53 -6.75
N ILE A 94 -6.46 9.20 -5.71
CA ILE A 94 -7.21 8.56 -4.64
C ILE A 94 -8.43 7.80 -5.19
N ASN A 95 -9.17 8.39 -6.14
CA ASN A 95 -10.31 7.72 -6.75
C ASN A 95 -9.90 6.44 -7.49
N LYS A 96 -8.78 6.45 -8.22
CA LYS A 96 -8.24 5.23 -8.85
C LYS A 96 -7.87 4.16 -7.82
N ILE A 97 -7.25 4.55 -6.71
CA ILE A 97 -6.92 3.62 -5.63
C ILE A 97 -8.18 3.03 -5.00
N LYS A 98 -9.21 3.86 -4.74
CA LYS A 98 -10.50 3.41 -4.18
C LYS A 98 -11.22 2.44 -5.11
N LEU A 99 -11.18 2.67 -6.43
CA LEU A 99 -11.72 1.73 -7.39
C LEU A 99 -10.98 0.40 -7.34
N ARG A 100 -9.64 0.44 -7.37
CA ARG A 100 -8.81 -0.77 -7.29
C ARG A 100 -9.00 -1.53 -5.97
N TYR A 101 -9.18 -0.81 -4.87
CA TYR A 101 -9.53 -1.38 -3.57
C TYR A 101 -10.82 -2.20 -3.65
N ASN A 102 -11.88 -1.61 -4.22
CA ASN A 102 -13.16 -2.30 -4.37
C ASN A 102 -13.06 -3.51 -5.29
N ASP A 103 -12.34 -3.42 -6.41
CA ASP A 103 -12.11 -4.53 -7.33
C ASP A 103 -11.43 -5.72 -6.63
N LEU A 104 -10.41 -5.44 -5.80
CA LEU A 104 -9.71 -6.47 -5.02
C LEU A 104 -10.60 -7.06 -3.94
N LEU A 105 -11.39 -6.24 -3.25
CA LEU A 105 -12.37 -6.75 -2.28
C LEU A 105 -13.38 -7.68 -2.96
N ASP A 106 -13.97 -7.26 -4.08
CA ASP A 106 -14.91 -8.08 -4.85
C ASP A 106 -14.29 -9.42 -5.24
N TYR A 107 -13.02 -9.41 -5.66
CA TYR A 107 -12.28 -10.63 -5.92
C TYR A 107 -12.15 -11.51 -4.68
N PHE A 108 -11.73 -10.98 -3.52
CA PHE A 108 -11.55 -11.76 -2.29
C PHE A 108 -12.85 -12.32 -1.71
N TYR A 109 -13.98 -11.65 -1.93
CA TYR A 109 -15.30 -12.17 -1.56
C TYR A 109 -15.89 -13.13 -2.59
N SER A 110 -15.30 -13.24 -3.79
CA SER A 110 -15.71 -14.21 -4.79
C SER A 110 -15.11 -15.60 -4.54
N GLU A 111 -15.85 -16.64 -4.91
CA GLU A 111 -15.41 -18.04 -4.83
C GLU A 111 -14.17 -18.32 -5.70
N LYS A 112 -13.95 -17.50 -6.74
CA LYS A 112 -12.79 -17.59 -7.64
C LYS A 112 -11.47 -17.38 -6.91
N SER A 113 -11.47 -16.62 -5.82
CA SER A 113 -10.25 -16.32 -5.07
C SER A 113 -9.66 -17.51 -4.32
N ILE A 114 -10.47 -18.54 -4.00
CA ILE A 114 -10.04 -19.65 -3.13
C ILE A 114 -9.01 -20.54 -3.84
N GLN A 115 -9.13 -20.68 -5.16
CA GLN A 115 -8.32 -21.59 -5.98
C GLN A 115 -7.24 -20.88 -6.81
N ASP A 116 -7.17 -19.55 -6.73
CA ASP A 116 -6.21 -18.76 -7.53
C ASP A 116 -4.80 -18.81 -6.93
N GLN A 117 -3.83 -19.11 -7.78
CA GLN A 117 -2.40 -19.15 -7.46
C GLN A 117 -1.86 -17.75 -7.08
N TYR A 118 -2.44 -16.67 -7.60
CA TYR A 118 -1.99 -15.29 -7.38
C TYR A 118 -2.68 -14.61 -6.20
N ARG A 119 -3.54 -15.33 -5.47
CA ARG A 119 -4.28 -14.82 -4.31
C ARG A 119 -3.40 -14.10 -3.28
N SER A 120 -2.19 -14.60 -3.02
CA SER A 120 -1.24 -13.97 -2.09
C SER A 120 -0.76 -12.61 -2.58
N LEU A 121 -0.47 -12.46 -3.88
CA LEU A 121 -0.02 -11.20 -4.49
C LEU A 121 -1.11 -10.14 -4.42
N TYR A 122 -2.35 -10.50 -4.74
CA TYR A 122 -3.49 -9.59 -4.59
C TYR A 122 -3.73 -9.18 -3.14
N LEU A 123 -3.38 -10.04 -2.17
CA LEU A 123 -3.54 -9.72 -0.75
C LEU A 123 -2.48 -8.72 -0.29
N HIS A 124 -1.25 -8.88 -0.78
CA HIS A 124 -0.19 -7.89 -0.57
C HIS A 124 -0.59 -6.53 -1.16
N GLU A 125 -1.09 -6.53 -2.39
CA GLU A 125 -1.58 -5.32 -3.04
C GLU A 125 -2.70 -4.65 -2.22
N LEU A 126 -3.67 -5.42 -1.74
CA LEU A 126 -4.77 -4.92 -0.91
C LEU A 126 -4.27 -4.28 0.39
N ARG A 127 -3.28 -4.91 1.06
CA ARG A 127 -2.67 -4.35 2.28
C ARG A 127 -1.95 -3.03 1.97
N ASP A 128 -1.19 -2.97 0.90
CA ASP A 128 -0.45 -1.78 0.48
C ASP A 128 -1.40 -0.63 0.14
N ILE A 129 -2.51 -0.90 -0.54
CA ILE A 129 -3.56 0.07 -0.83
C ILE A 129 -4.14 0.66 0.46
N VAL A 130 -4.48 -0.19 1.44
CA VAL A 130 -5.03 0.29 2.72
C VAL A 130 -4.02 1.17 3.46
N ILE A 131 -2.73 0.79 3.45
CA ILE A 131 -1.66 1.59 4.03
C ILE A 131 -1.52 2.95 3.33
N GLU A 132 -1.63 2.97 1.99
CA GLU A 132 -1.58 4.20 1.19
C GLU A 132 -2.76 5.12 1.53
N LEU A 133 -4.00 4.60 1.54
CA LEU A 133 -5.20 5.36 1.88
C LEU A 133 -5.11 5.99 3.28
N ILE A 134 -4.65 5.22 4.27
CA ILE A 134 -4.40 5.73 5.63
C ILE A 134 -3.30 6.80 5.63
N SER A 135 -2.24 6.62 4.83
CA SER A 135 -1.16 7.60 4.71
C SER A 135 -1.60 8.90 4.05
N CYS A 136 -2.57 8.82 3.14
CA CYS A 136 -3.24 9.94 2.49
C CYS A 136 -4.25 10.66 3.39
N GLU A 137 -4.53 10.16 4.60
CA GLU A 137 -5.53 10.69 5.55
C GLU A 137 -6.97 10.57 5.01
N VAL A 138 -7.27 9.50 4.28
CA VAL A 138 -8.65 9.10 3.97
C VAL A 138 -9.32 8.61 5.26
N ASP A 139 -10.60 8.95 5.44
CA ASP A 139 -11.35 8.58 6.64
C ASP A 139 -11.37 7.06 6.85
N GLU A 140 -11.09 6.63 8.08
CA GLU A 140 -11.02 5.20 8.41
C GLU A 140 -12.38 4.52 8.15
N ASP A 141 -13.49 5.23 8.35
CA ASP A 141 -14.83 4.70 8.10
C ASP A 141 -15.05 4.34 6.63
N GLU A 142 -14.53 5.12 5.69
CA GLU A 142 -14.63 4.83 4.24
C GLU A 142 -13.79 3.60 3.85
N ILE A 143 -12.74 3.29 4.60
CA ILE A 143 -11.86 2.15 4.34
C ILE A 143 -12.48 0.87 4.92
N TRP A 144 -13.01 0.94 6.14
CA TRP A 144 -13.50 -0.24 6.86
C TRP A 144 -14.97 -0.57 6.60
N SER A 145 -15.81 0.39 6.18
CA SER A 145 -17.23 0.12 5.89
C SER A 145 -17.44 -0.97 4.84
N PRO A 146 -16.71 -0.99 3.69
CA PRO A 146 -16.94 -2.00 2.65
C PRO A 146 -16.50 -3.40 3.09
N LEU A 147 -15.52 -3.50 3.99
CA LEU A 147 -15.08 -4.75 4.61
C LEU A 147 -16.13 -5.29 5.58
N ASN A 148 -16.69 -4.41 6.42
CA ASN A 148 -17.68 -4.81 7.41
C ASN A 148 -19.02 -5.21 6.77
N GLU A 149 -19.46 -4.48 5.73
CA GLU A 149 -20.70 -4.77 5.02
C GLU A 149 -20.65 -6.12 4.31
N LYS A 150 -19.62 -6.37 3.49
CA LYS A 150 -19.45 -7.62 2.74
C LYS A 150 -19.15 -8.83 3.62
N GLN A 151 -18.65 -8.60 4.83
CA GLN A 151 -18.40 -9.66 5.80
C GLN A 151 -19.68 -10.17 6.47
N ASN A 152 -20.72 -9.35 6.59
CA ASN A 152 -22.01 -9.80 7.11
C ASN A 152 -22.72 -10.76 6.14
N ASP A 153 -22.42 -10.67 4.83
CA ASP A 153 -23.03 -11.51 3.79
C ASP A 153 -22.36 -12.89 3.67
N ILE A 154 -21.07 -13.01 4.02
CA ILE A 154 -20.28 -14.24 3.82
C ILE A 154 -19.79 -14.78 5.17
N ASN A 155 -20.62 -15.63 5.77
CA ASN A 155 -20.25 -16.46 6.91
C ASN A 155 -19.14 -17.44 6.49
N SER A 156 -17.90 -17.25 6.99
CA SER A 156 -16.90 -18.29 7.38
C SER A 156 -15.43 -17.97 7.00
N GLY A 157 -15.15 -17.10 6.01
CA GLY A 157 -13.77 -16.86 5.52
C GLY A 157 -13.19 -15.45 5.79
N ALA A 158 -14.06 -14.45 5.92
CA ALA A 158 -13.68 -13.03 5.94
C ALA A 158 -13.02 -12.56 7.26
N LEU A 159 -13.27 -13.27 8.37
CA LEU A 159 -12.61 -13.01 9.67
C LEU A 159 -11.08 -13.05 9.54
N SER A 160 -10.55 -13.88 8.64
CA SER A 160 -9.10 -13.96 8.37
C SER A 160 -8.57 -12.74 7.60
N LEU A 161 -9.34 -12.15 6.69
CA LEU A 161 -8.87 -11.06 5.83
C LEU A 161 -8.82 -9.73 6.57
N TYR A 162 -9.87 -9.41 7.34
CA TYR A 162 -9.89 -8.23 8.20
C TYR A 162 -8.73 -8.22 9.20
N ASP A 163 -8.49 -9.35 9.89
CA ASP A 163 -7.40 -9.47 10.86
C ASP A 163 -6.01 -9.35 10.21
N GLN A 164 -5.85 -9.91 9.00
CA GLN A 164 -4.61 -9.79 8.23
C GLN A 164 -4.33 -8.37 7.74
N ILE A 165 -5.35 -7.61 7.35
CA ILE A 165 -5.19 -6.20 6.96
C ILE A 165 -4.95 -5.35 8.21
N LYS A 166 -5.71 -5.57 9.28
CA LYS A 166 -5.58 -4.83 10.54
C LYS A 166 -4.21 -4.99 11.16
N SER A 167 -3.67 -6.20 11.19
CA SER A 167 -2.31 -6.45 11.70
C SER A 167 -1.26 -5.66 10.90
N ALA A 168 -1.31 -5.71 9.56
CA ALA A 168 -0.42 -4.94 8.69
C ALA A 168 -0.53 -3.42 8.95
N VAL A 169 -1.74 -2.90 9.10
CA VAL A 169 -1.97 -1.48 9.44
C VAL A 169 -1.37 -1.12 10.81
N THR A 170 -1.53 -1.98 11.82
CA THR A 170 -0.98 -1.71 13.16
C THR A 170 0.54 -1.72 13.17
N GLU A 171 1.15 -2.62 12.39
CA GLU A 171 2.59 -2.68 12.19
C GLU A 171 3.09 -1.40 11.53
N HIS A 172 2.47 -0.98 10.42
CA HIS A 172 2.80 0.26 9.73
C HIS A 172 2.68 1.49 10.66
N LYS A 173 1.59 1.61 11.42
CA LYS A 173 1.40 2.69 12.41
C LYS A 173 2.52 2.66 13.49
N ARG A 174 2.96 1.48 13.92
CA ARG A 174 4.06 1.29 14.89
C ARG A 174 5.41 1.72 14.30
N GLU A 175 5.70 1.36 13.07
CA GLU A 175 6.93 1.74 12.37
C GLU A 175 7.02 3.24 12.13
N LYS A 176 5.94 3.87 11.66
CA LYS A 176 5.85 5.32 11.47
C LYS A 176 6.10 6.07 12.79
N ARG A 177 5.60 5.56 13.92
CA ARG A 177 5.89 6.09 15.26
C ARG A 177 7.37 5.93 15.64
N LYS A 178 7.99 4.78 15.35
CA LYS A 178 9.44 4.56 15.57
C LYS A 178 10.28 5.52 14.72
N LEU A 179 9.93 5.70 13.44
CA LEU A 179 10.59 6.64 12.53
C LEU A 179 10.45 8.09 12.99
N ARG A 180 9.26 8.52 13.41
CA ARG A 180 9.07 9.86 14.01
C ARG A 180 9.94 10.08 15.26
N LYS A 181 10.02 9.09 16.15
CA LYS A 181 10.90 9.16 17.33
C LYS A 181 12.38 9.26 16.93
N LYS A 182 12.83 8.45 15.96
CA LYS A 182 14.20 8.50 15.42
C LYS A 182 14.50 9.85 14.76
N ASN A 183 13.59 10.37 13.93
CA ASN A 183 13.77 11.64 13.22
C ASN A 183 13.74 12.83 14.17
N LEU A 184 12.99 12.78 15.27
CA LEU A 184 13.01 13.81 16.31
C LEU A 184 14.34 13.82 17.08
N LEU A 185 14.87 12.65 17.42
CA LEU A 185 16.20 12.51 18.05
C LEU A 185 17.34 12.92 17.11
N ASN A 186 17.21 12.59 15.82
CA ASN A 186 18.19 12.89 14.79
C ASN A 186 17.93 14.21 14.05
N TYR A 187 16.99 15.03 14.51
CA TYR A 187 16.72 16.31 13.88
C TYR A 187 17.99 17.15 13.93
N ARG A 188 18.52 17.51 12.75
CA ARG A 188 19.73 18.32 12.63
C ARG A 188 19.32 19.79 12.61
N LEU A 189 19.52 20.50 13.72
CA LEU A 189 19.39 21.95 13.75
C LEU A 189 20.56 22.55 12.96
N GLY A 190 20.26 23.29 11.88
CA GLY A 190 21.26 23.96 11.05
C GLY A 190 22.22 23.03 10.29
N GLY A 191 21.81 21.78 10.02
CA GLY A 191 22.55 20.83 9.18
C GLY A 191 23.81 20.20 9.81
N LYS A 192 24.28 20.69 10.96
CA LYS A 192 25.54 20.23 11.59
C LYS A 192 25.37 19.62 12.99
N ILE A 193 24.35 20.01 13.74
CA ILE A 193 24.20 19.62 15.15
C ILE A 193 22.90 18.84 15.34
N SER A 194 23.00 17.59 15.79
CA SER A 194 21.83 16.76 16.12
C SER A 194 21.23 17.19 17.46
N VAL A 195 19.90 17.24 17.57
CA VAL A 195 19.20 17.51 18.83
C VAL A 195 19.63 16.55 19.95
N ALA A 196 19.94 15.29 19.64
CA ALA A 196 20.48 14.33 20.61
C ALA A 196 21.81 14.79 21.24
N THR A 197 22.68 15.43 20.46
CA THR A 197 23.97 15.95 20.97
C THR A 197 23.78 17.15 21.90
N LEU A 198 22.77 17.99 21.65
CA LEU A 198 22.42 19.10 22.54
C LEU A 198 21.88 18.61 23.89
N PHE A 199 20.96 17.65 23.89
CA PHE A 199 20.44 17.05 25.12
C PHE A 199 21.53 16.33 25.92
N SER A 200 22.41 15.58 25.25
CA SER A 200 23.54 14.93 25.90
C SER A 200 24.51 15.95 26.52
N SER A 201 24.82 17.03 25.81
CA SER A 201 25.66 18.12 26.33
C SER A 201 25.04 18.81 27.54
N LEU A 202 23.73 19.07 27.51
CA LEU A 202 23.01 19.70 28.63
C LEU A 202 23.00 18.79 29.87
N MET A 203 22.76 17.49 29.69
CA MET A 203 22.83 16.53 30.79
C MET A 203 24.24 16.48 31.39
N PHE A 204 25.28 16.47 30.55
CA PHE A 204 26.67 16.43 31.02
C PHE A 204 27.04 17.70 31.81
N MET A 205 26.64 18.88 31.33
CA MET A 205 26.83 20.13 32.06
C MET A 205 26.07 20.17 33.39
N GLY A 206 24.85 19.61 33.43
CA GLY A 206 24.07 19.49 34.66
C GLY A 206 24.76 18.62 35.72
N ILE A 207 25.36 17.50 35.29
CA ILE A 207 26.15 16.62 36.17
C ILE A 207 27.41 17.32 36.68
N LEU A 208 28.13 18.04 35.81
CA LEU A 208 29.32 18.79 36.24
C LEU A 208 28.97 19.90 37.24
N LEU A 209 27.86 20.61 37.01
CA LEU A 209 27.37 21.64 37.92
C LEU A 209 26.98 21.06 39.28
N SER A 210 26.28 19.92 39.32
CA SER A 210 25.89 19.28 40.58
C SER A 210 27.10 18.78 41.36
N ILE A 211 28.10 18.19 40.70
CA ILE A 211 29.37 17.79 41.32
C ILE A 211 30.12 19.01 41.86
N SER A 212 30.19 20.10 41.08
CA SER A 212 30.88 21.33 41.51
C SER A 212 30.22 21.97 42.73
N LEU A 213 28.89 22.01 42.77
CA LEU A 213 28.14 22.53 43.91
C LEU A 213 28.30 21.64 45.15
N ALA A 214 28.31 20.31 44.97
CA ALA A 214 28.56 19.36 46.05
C ALA A 214 29.99 19.49 46.62
N TYR A 215 30.98 19.76 45.76
CA TYR A 215 32.35 20.01 46.21
C TYR A 215 32.48 21.32 46.98
N ILE A 216 31.85 22.40 46.50
CA ILE A 216 31.84 23.70 47.19
C ILE A 216 31.12 23.60 48.54
N SER A 217 30.00 22.87 48.61
CA SER A 217 29.29 22.69 49.89
C SER A 217 30.10 21.85 50.88
N TYR A 218 30.79 20.80 50.42
CA TYR A 218 31.65 19.97 51.25
C TYR A 218 32.84 20.75 51.82
N THR A 219 33.53 21.54 51.00
CA THR A 219 34.68 22.36 51.44
C THR A 219 34.26 23.45 52.44
N ARG A 220 33.07 24.05 52.28
CA ARG A 220 32.49 24.98 53.27
C ARG A 220 32.05 24.33 54.57
N ALA A 221 31.79 23.03 54.60
CA ALA A 221 31.39 22.32 55.81
C ALA A 221 32.58 21.86 56.66
N ILE A 222 33.78 21.81 56.07
CA ILE A 222 35.02 21.37 56.72
C ILE A 222 35.84 22.53 57.27
N ASN A 223 35.77 23.71 56.64
CA ASN A 223 36.32 24.97 57.16
C ASN A 223 35.34 25.65 58.11
#